data_AF-A0A183U283-F1
#
_entry.id   AF-A0A183U283-F1
#
_cell.length_a   1.000
_cell.length_b   1.000
_cell.length_c   1.000
_cell.angle_alpha   90.00
_cell.angle_beta   90.00
_cell.angle_gamma   90.00
#
_symmetry.space_group_name_H-M   'P 1'
#
loop_
_entity.id
_entity.type
_entity.pdbx_description
1 polymer ?
#
loop_
_entity_poly.entity_id
_entity_poly.type
_entity_poly.pdbx_seq_one_letter_code
_entity_poly.pdbx_strand_id
1 'polypeptide(L)'
;MHETTFIVYGAALCSTLAVLACLLVIPSLYTTINEIHAQVADGVQVFRVDTDTAWMEIMNIQVGMSPPSRPRENPFNNIFRKKRQDFSGLPSYCVCEPPKVVCPPGPPGPAGDPGEDGTQQSEFLW
;
A
#
# COMPACT_ATOMS: atom_id res chain seq x y z
N MET A 1 36.06 0.41 -63.18
CA MET A 1 34.65 0.91 -63.22
C MET A 1 33.62 -0.20 -63.01
N HIS A 2 33.82 -1.42 -63.53
CA HIS A 2 32.84 -2.52 -63.40
C HIS A 2 32.73 -3.14 -61.99
N GLU A 3 33.84 -3.17 -61.23
CA GLU A 3 33.87 -3.72 -59.87
C GLU A 3 33.09 -2.84 -58.88
N THR A 4 33.22 -1.51 -59.01
CA THR A 4 32.52 -0.54 -58.16
C THR A 4 31.01 -0.54 -58.40
N THR A 5 30.56 -0.70 -59.65
CA THR A 5 29.12 -0.82 -59.94
C THR A 5 28.54 -2.08 -59.33
N PHE A 6 29.23 -3.23 -59.40
CA PHE A 6 28.74 -4.47 -58.82
C PHE A 6 28.53 -4.36 -57.29
N ILE A 7 29.47 -3.73 -56.59
CA ILE A 7 29.38 -3.50 -55.14
C ILE A 7 28.22 -2.55 -54.82
N VAL A 8 28.06 -1.45 -55.57
CA VAL A 8 26.98 -0.47 -55.36
C VAL A 8 25.60 -1.09 -55.61
N TYR A 9 25.43 -1.85 -56.70
CA TYR A 9 24.18 -2.55 -56.98
C TYR A 9 23.87 -3.63 -55.94
N GLY A 10 24.89 -4.39 -55.49
CA GLY A 10 24.72 -5.39 -54.43
C GLY A 10 24.28 -4.75 -53.11
N ALA A 11 24.91 -3.65 -52.71
CA ALA A 11 24.55 -2.92 -51.50
C ALA A 11 23.13 -2.32 -51.59
N ALA A 12 22.76 -1.75 -52.74
CA ALA A 12 21.43 -1.20 -52.97
C ALA A 12 20.33 -2.28 -52.96
N LEU A 13 20.60 -3.45 -53.54
CA LEU A 13 19.67 -4.59 -53.48
C LEU A 13 19.52 -5.12 -52.05
N CYS A 14 20.62 -5.24 -51.30
CA CYS A 14 20.57 -5.69 -49.92
C CYS A 14 19.76 -4.75 -49.02
N SER A 15 19.98 -3.44 -49.13
CA SER A 15 19.26 -2.45 -48.32
C SER A 15 17.77 -2.39 -48.68
N THR A 16 17.43 -2.43 -49.97
CA THR A 16 16.03 -2.46 -50.42
C THR A 16 15.31 -3.72 -49.96
N LEU A 17 15.94 -4.90 -50.05
CA LEU A 17 15.37 -6.14 -49.52
C LEU A 17 15.19 -6.11 -48.01
N ALA A 18 16.14 -5.53 -47.26
CA ALA A 18 16.01 -5.37 -45.82
C ALA A 18 14.81 -4.50 -45.44
N VAL A 19 14.63 -3.36 -46.11
CA VAL A 19 13.49 -2.46 -45.88
C VAL A 19 12.17 -3.15 -46.24
N LEU A 20 12.12 -3.87 -47.38
CA LEU A 20 10.94 -4.63 -47.78
C LEU A 20 10.60 -5.73 -46.77
N ALA A 21 11.60 -6.45 -46.25
CA ALA A 21 11.40 -7.44 -45.19
C ALA A 21 10.79 -6.79 -43.93
N CYS A 22 11.30 -5.64 -43.50
CA CYS A 22 10.71 -4.91 -42.38
C CYS A 22 9.25 -4.50 -42.65
N LEU A 23 8.94 -3.99 -43.84
CA LEU A 23 7.59 -3.57 -44.22
C LEU A 23 6.59 -4.74 -44.26
N LEU A 24 7.04 -5.97 -44.50
CA LEU A 24 6.18 -7.16 -44.50
C LEU A 24 6.05 -7.80 -43.10
N VAL A 25 7.11 -7.77 -42.30
CA VAL A 25 7.12 -8.37 -40.95
C VAL A 25 6.32 -7.52 -39.96
N ILE A 26 6.39 -6.19 -40.05
CA ILE A 26 5.69 -5.30 -39.10
C ILE A 26 4.17 -5.52 -39.10
N PRO A 27 3.46 -5.56 -40.25
CA PRO A 27 2.03 -5.85 -40.28
C PRO A 27 1.69 -7.22 -39.69
N SER A 28 2.50 -8.25 -39.98
CA SER A 28 2.32 -9.59 -39.44
C SER A 28 2.38 -9.59 -37.91
N LEU A 29 3.43 -8.99 -37.33
CA LEU A 29 3.56 -8.85 -35.89
C LEU A 29 2.41 -8.06 -35.27
N TYR A 30 1.94 -7.00 -35.92
CA TYR A 30 0.82 -6.21 -35.42
C TYR A 30 -0.47 -7.05 -35.33
N THR A 31 -0.75 -7.87 -36.35
CA THR A 31 -1.91 -8.78 -36.30
C THR A 31 -1.81 -9.80 -35.18
N THR A 32 -0.63 -10.41 -35.00
CA THR A 32 -0.38 -11.38 -33.92
C THR A 32 -0.52 -10.74 -32.54
N ILE A 33 0.00 -9.52 -32.34
CA ILE A 33 -0.13 -8.80 -31.06
C ILE A 33 -1.60 -8.53 -30.75
N ASN A 34 -2.37 -8.07 -31.74
CA ASN A 34 -3.79 -7.78 -31.54
C ASN A 34 -4.59 -9.05 -31.21
N GLU A 35 -4.27 -10.16 -31.86
CA GLU A 35 -4.87 -11.46 -31.56
C GLU A 35 -4.55 -11.92 -30.13
N ILE A 36 -3.28 -11.89 -29.74
CA ILE A 36 -2.86 -12.26 -28.37
C ILE A 36 -3.50 -11.34 -27.34
N HIS A 37 -3.59 -10.04 -27.61
CA HIS A 37 -4.25 -9.09 -26.72
C HIS A 37 -5.72 -9.45 -26.52
N ALA A 38 -6.44 -9.82 -27.59
CA ALA A 38 -7.83 -10.27 -27.49
C ALA A 38 -7.95 -11.58 -26.68
N GLN A 39 -7.07 -12.55 -26.92
CA GLN A 39 -7.05 -13.81 -26.18
C GLN A 39 -6.78 -13.61 -24.68
N VAL A 40 -5.83 -12.74 -24.32
CA VAL A 40 -5.53 -12.44 -22.92
C VAL A 40 -6.69 -11.70 -22.25
N ALA A 41 -7.30 -10.74 -22.94
CA ALA A 41 -8.46 -10.03 -22.41
C ALA A 41 -9.64 -10.97 -22.11
N ASP A 42 -9.93 -11.90 -23.04
CA ASP A 42 -10.95 -12.93 -22.84
C ASP A 42 -10.59 -13.88 -21.69
N GLY A 43 -9.34 -14.37 -21.65
CA GLY A 43 -8.87 -15.23 -20.57
C GLY A 43 -8.95 -14.59 -19.18
N VAL A 44 -8.61 -13.30 -19.07
CA VAL A 44 -8.75 -12.54 -17.80
C VAL A 44 -10.22 -12.39 -17.41
N GLN A 45 -11.11 -12.16 -18.38
CA GLN A 45 -12.54 -12.07 -18.12
C GLN A 45 -13.10 -13.39 -17.58
N VAL A 46 -12.76 -14.52 -18.20
CA VAL A 46 -13.18 -15.86 -17.76
C VAL A 46 -12.62 -16.14 -16.36
N PHE A 47 -11.32 -15.95 -16.15
CA PHE A 47 -10.68 -16.15 -14.85
C PHE A 47 -11.35 -15.32 -13.75
N ARG A 48 -11.72 -14.07 -14.05
CA ARG A 48 -12.44 -13.21 -13.11
C ARG A 48 -13.79 -13.79 -12.73
N VAL A 49 -14.58 -14.26 -13.70
CA VAL A 49 -15.90 -14.86 -13.45
C VAL A 49 -15.77 -16.14 -12.62
N ASP A 50 -14.80 -17.00 -12.95
CA ASP A 50 -14.57 -18.25 -12.22
C ASP A 50 -14.09 -17.98 -10.78
N THR A 51 -13.24 -16.97 -10.59
CA THR A 51 -12.75 -16.58 -9.26
C THR A 51 -13.86 -15.95 -8.42
N ASP A 52 -14.69 -15.09 -9.01
CA ASP A 52 -15.79 -14.42 -8.32
C ASP A 52 -16.87 -15.42 -7.89
N THR A 53 -17.20 -16.38 -8.75
CA THR A 53 -18.12 -17.47 -8.40
C THR A 53 -17.56 -18.35 -7.27
N ALA A 54 -16.29 -18.74 -7.33
CA ALA A 54 -15.64 -19.46 -6.24
C ALA A 54 -15.61 -18.67 -4.92
N TRP A 55 -15.36 -17.35 -4.99
CA TRP A 55 -15.38 -16.48 -3.81
C TRP A 55 -16.78 -16.40 -3.18
N MET A 56 -17.82 -16.30 -4.01
CA MET A 56 -19.21 -16.31 -3.54
C MET A 56 -19.58 -17.64 -2.86
N GLU A 57 -19.09 -18.77 -3.36
CA GLU A 57 -19.27 -20.08 -2.74
C GLU A 57 -18.59 -20.15 -1.36
N ILE A 58 -17.34 -19.68 -1.25
CA ILE A 58 -16.61 -19.58 0.03
C ILE A 58 -17.37 -18.70 1.03
N MET A 59 -17.90 -17.56 0.57
CA MET A 59 -18.67 -16.64 1.42
C MET A 59 -19.96 -17.29 1.93
N ASN A 60 -20.66 -18.08 1.11
CA ASN A 60 -21.85 -18.82 1.54
C ASN A 60 -21.53 -19.84 2.66
N ILE A 61 -20.35 -20.46 2.63
CA ILE A 61 -19.90 -21.37 3.69
C ILE A 61 -19.60 -20.61 4.99
N GLN A 62 -19.02 -19.41 4.92
CA GLN A 62 -18.81 -18.56 6.09
C GLN A 62 -20.14 -18.09 6.73
N VAL A 63 -21.19 -17.87 5.93
CA VAL A 63 -22.54 -17.59 6.45
C VAL A 63 -23.14 -18.84 7.13
N GLY A 64 -22.86 -20.03 6.62
CA GLY A 64 -23.32 -21.30 7.19
C GLY A 64 -22.63 -21.73 8.50
N MET A 65 -21.41 -21.25 8.78
CA MET A 65 -20.66 -21.55 10.01
C MET A 65 -20.87 -20.52 11.14
N SER A 66 -21.85 -19.62 11.02
CA SER A 66 -22.20 -18.69 12.11
C SER A 66 -23.27 -19.30 13.03
N PRO A 67 -22.98 -19.55 14.33
CA PRO A 67 -23.98 -20.07 15.26
C PRO A 67 -25.15 -19.09 15.42
N PRO A 68 -26.41 -19.55 15.50
CA PRO A 68 -27.62 -18.70 15.50
C PRO A 68 -27.78 -17.81 16.75
N SER A 69 -26.83 -17.83 17.69
CA SER A 69 -26.90 -17.12 18.97
C SER A 69 -26.07 -15.83 19.04
N ARG A 70 -25.38 -15.44 17.96
CA ARG A 70 -24.65 -14.16 17.92
C ARG A 70 -25.35 -13.16 16.99
N PRO A 71 -25.60 -11.92 17.45
CA PRO A 71 -26.09 -10.86 16.57
C PRO A 71 -25.13 -10.70 15.39
N ARG A 72 -25.67 -10.43 14.19
CA ARG A 72 -24.91 -10.19 12.96
C ARG A 72 -23.97 -9.00 13.15
N GLU A 73 -22.75 -9.25 13.62
CA GLU A 73 -21.70 -8.24 13.63
C GLU A 73 -21.10 -8.13 12.23
N ASN A 74 -20.97 -6.89 11.74
CA ASN A 74 -20.35 -6.64 10.44
C ASN A 74 -18.90 -7.16 10.45
N PRO A 75 -18.51 -8.02 9.49
CA PRO A 75 -17.15 -8.58 9.43
C PRO A 75 -16.07 -7.49 9.24
N PHE A 76 -16.46 -6.29 8.81
CA PHE A 76 -15.59 -5.12 8.64
C PHE A 76 -15.42 -4.27 9.91
N ASN A 77 -16.07 -4.61 11.03
CA ASN A 77 -15.98 -3.85 12.27
C ASN A 77 -14.58 -3.96 12.94
N ASN A 78 -13.76 -4.92 12.51
CA ASN A 78 -12.35 -5.05 12.90
C ASN A 78 -11.38 -4.31 11.96
N ILE A 79 -11.84 -3.86 10.79
CA ILE A 79 -11.00 -3.11 9.84
C ILE A 79 -10.93 -1.63 10.24
N PHE A 80 -11.97 -1.12 10.88
CA PHE A 80 -11.93 0.17 11.58
C PHE A 80 -11.43 -0.05 13.01
N ARG A 81 -10.29 0.54 13.33
CA ARG A 81 -9.67 0.47 14.67
C ARG A 81 -10.68 0.89 15.75
N LYS A 82 -11.20 -0.07 16.52
CA LYS A 82 -12.05 0.21 17.70
C LYS A 82 -11.30 1.14 18.67
N LYS A 83 -11.98 2.18 19.15
CA LYS A 83 -11.44 3.09 20.16
C LYS A 83 -11.18 2.28 21.43
N ARG A 84 -10.00 2.44 22.04
CA ARG A 84 -9.57 1.68 23.24
C ARG A 84 -10.44 1.91 24.50
N GLN A 85 -11.51 2.71 24.40
CA GLN A 85 -12.46 3.07 25.45
C GLN A 85 -13.89 2.61 25.11
N ASP A 86 -14.04 1.58 24.28
CA ASP A 86 -15.36 1.01 24.00
C ASP A 86 -15.71 0.01 25.12
N PHE A 87 -16.48 0.46 26.10
CA PHE A 87 -16.86 -0.30 27.31
C PHE A 87 -18.19 -1.07 27.15
N SER A 88 -18.78 -1.05 25.95
CA SER A 88 -20.11 -1.60 25.65
C SER A 88 -20.20 -3.13 25.74
N GLY A 89 -19.06 -3.83 25.78
CA GLY A 89 -18.99 -5.30 25.85
C GLY A 89 -18.37 -5.85 27.15
N LEU A 90 -18.13 -5.03 28.17
CA LEU A 90 -17.43 -5.45 29.38
C LEU A 90 -18.40 -5.87 30.49
N PRO A 91 -18.16 -6.99 31.18
CA PRO A 91 -19.00 -7.44 32.28
C PRO A 91 -18.92 -6.47 33.47
N SER A 92 -19.98 -6.44 34.28
CA SER A 92 -20.22 -5.44 35.35
C SER A 92 -19.14 -5.39 36.44
N TYR A 93 -18.28 -6.40 36.54
CA TYR A 93 -17.17 -6.45 37.50
C TYR A 93 -15.88 -5.77 36.99
N CYS A 94 -15.85 -5.29 35.74
CA CYS A 94 -14.66 -4.66 35.20
C CYS A 94 -14.67 -3.15 35.49
N VAL A 95 -13.83 -2.72 36.43
CA VAL A 95 -13.63 -1.30 36.77
C VAL A 95 -12.49 -0.76 35.91
N CYS A 96 -12.83 -0.05 34.83
CA CYS A 96 -11.85 0.43 33.87
C CYS A 96 -11.09 1.69 34.32
N GLU A 97 -11.66 2.45 35.25
CA GLU A 97 -10.99 3.60 35.86
C GLU A 97 -10.83 3.34 37.36
N PRO A 98 -9.59 3.12 37.85
CA PRO A 98 -9.34 3.00 39.28
C PRO A 98 -9.84 4.25 40.01
N PRO A 99 -10.45 4.13 41.20
CA PRO A 99 -10.84 5.29 41.99
C PRO A 99 -9.62 6.18 42.24
N LYS A 100 -9.69 7.43 41.76
CA LYS A 100 -8.62 8.42 41.95
C LYS A 100 -8.53 8.77 43.43
N VAL A 101 -7.52 8.24 44.11
CA VAL A 101 -7.19 8.66 45.47
C VAL A 101 -6.66 10.10 45.40
N VAL A 102 -7.39 11.03 46.00
CA VAL A 102 -6.92 12.41 46.17
C VAL A 102 -5.96 12.42 47.36
N CYS A 103 -4.66 12.39 47.10
CA CYS A 103 -3.65 12.54 48.14
C CYS A 103 -3.51 14.02 48.53
N PRO A 104 -3.32 14.34 49.81
CA PRO A 104 -3.04 15.71 50.23
C PRO A 104 -1.70 16.20 49.62
N PRO A 105 -1.55 17.51 49.38
CA PRO A 105 -0.28 18.09 48.97
C PRO A 105 0.84 17.73 49.94
N GLY A 106 2.02 17.41 49.41
CA GLY A 106 3.21 17.20 50.25
C GLY A 106 3.60 18.47 51.02
N PRO A 107 4.42 18.34 52.07
CA PRO A 107 4.94 19.50 52.80
C PRO A 107 5.74 20.43 51.86
N PRO A 108 5.81 21.74 52.15
CA PRO A 108 6.66 22.68 51.43
C PRO A 108 8.11 22.19 51.41
N GLY A 109 8.80 22.38 50.28
CA GLY A 109 10.22 22.09 50.17
C GLY A 109 11.08 22.98 51.10
N PRO A 110 12.34 22.58 51.38
CA PRO A 110 13.27 23.41 52.11
C PRO A 110 13.53 24.74 51.38
N ALA A 111 13.97 25.76 52.12
CA ALA A 111 14.40 27.02 51.51
C ALA A 111 15.52 26.76 50.49
N GLY A 112 15.47 27.47 49.35
CA GLY A 112 16.54 27.42 48.36
C GLY A 112 17.84 27.95 48.92
N ASP A 113 18.95 27.54 48.31
CA ASP A 113 20.27 28.05 48.68
C ASP A 113 20.35 29.57 48.47
N PRO A 114 21.16 30.29 49.29
CA PRO A 114 21.42 31.70 49.06
C PRO A 114 21.93 31.97 47.64
N GLY A 115 21.49 33.07 47.03
CA GLY A 115 21.98 33.48 45.71
C GLY A 115 23.48 33.78 45.72
N GLU A 116 24.12 33.64 44.57
CA GLU A 116 25.53 34.01 44.40
C GLU A 116 25.73 35.51 44.61
N ASP A 117 26.84 35.88 45.27
CA ASP A 117 27.21 37.26 45.48
C ASP A 117 27.47 37.96 44.13
N GLY A 118 26.97 39.20 43.99
CA GLY A 118 27.18 39.98 42.77
C GLY A 118 28.65 40.34 42.54
N THR A 119 29.12 40.23 41.30
CA THR A 119 30.49 40.64 40.93
C THR A 119 30.61 42.16 40.87
N GLN A 120 31.60 42.71 41.58
CA GLN A 120 31.93 44.14 41.49
C GLN A 120 32.61 44.41 40.15
N GLN A 121 32.02 45.28 39.32
CA GLN A 121 32.66 45.76 38.09
C GLN A 121 33.75 46.79 38.43
N SER A 122 34.94 46.33 38.80
CA SER A 122 36.12 47.19 38.83
C SER A 122 36.79 47.19 37.44
N GLU A 123 36.36 48.15 36.63
CA GLU A 123 37.25 49.15 36.00
C GLU A 123 38.55 48.61 35.35
N PHE A 124 38.49 48.33 34.04
CA PHE A 124 39.67 48.32 33.16
C PHE A 124 39.58 49.51 32.20
N LEU A 125 40.13 50.65 32.64
CA LEU A 125 40.55 51.76 31.79
C LEU A 125 42.08 51.69 31.69
N TRP A 126 42.55 51.37 30.48
CA TRP A 126 43.94 51.31 29.98
C TRP A 126 44.85 50.18 30.48
#